data_AF-A0A8S0FHD8-F1
#
_entry.id   AF-A0A8S0FHD8-F1
#
_cell.length_a   1.000
_cell.length_b   1.000
_cell.length_c   1.000
_cell.angle_alpha   90.00
_cell.angle_beta   90.00
_cell.angle_gamma   90.00
#
_symmetry.space_group_name_H-M   'P 1'
#
loop_
_entity.id
_entity.type
_entity.pdbx_description
1 polymer ?
#
loop_
_entity_poly.entity_id
_entity_poly.type
_entity_poly.pdbx_seq_one_letter_code
_entity_poly.pdbx_strand_id
1 'polypeptide(L)'
;MLEVVCRLTDHIDSVFGPDESKLHGYPGHPEIELALMRLYEVTEEPRYLALTNYFVEQRGAQPHYYDQEYEKRGQTSHWHTYGPAWMVKDKAYSQAHLPIAQQQTAIGHAVRFVYLMTGVAHLARLSHDESKRQDCLHQLRLWNNMAQRQLYITGGIGSQSSGEAFSSDYDLPNDTVYAESCASIGLMMFARRMLEMEGDSQYADVMERALYNTVLGGMALDGKHFFYVNPLEVHPKSLKFNHIYDHVKPIRQRWFGCACCPPNIARVLTSIGHYLYTPREDALYINIYAGNSMEVPVENGTLRSGGSPAG
;
A
#
# COMPACT_ATOMS: atom_id res chain seq x y z
N MET A 1 15.70 1.97 -19.37
CA MET A 1 14.91 2.33 -18.18
C MET A 1 15.49 1.72 -16.91
N LEU A 2 15.67 0.39 -16.83
CA LEU A 2 16.23 -0.28 -15.65
C LEU A 2 17.56 0.33 -15.16
N GLU A 3 18.52 0.54 -16.06
CA GLU A 3 19.83 1.12 -15.73
C GLU A 3 19.74 2.52 -15.10
N VAL A 4 18.76 3.34 -15.51
CA VAL A 4 18.51 4.66 -14.93
C VAL A 4 17.99 4.54 -13.50
N VAL A 5 17.08 3.58 -13.26
CA VAL A 5 16.55 3.29 -11.92
C VAL A 5 17.63 2.73 -11.01
N CYS A 6 18.52 1.85 -11.51
CA CYS A 6 19.66 1.37 -10.75
C CYS A 6 20.58 2.51 -10.32
N ARG A 7 20.97 3.41 -11.25
CA ARG A 7 21.82 4.57 -10.92
C ARG A 7 21.17 5.52 -9.91
N LEU A 8 19.86 5.74 -10.01
CA LEU A 8 19.12 6.53 -9.02
C LEU A 8 19.15 5.84 -7.64
N THR A 9 18.92 4.52 -7.63
CA THR A 9 18.92 3.72 -6.40
C THR A 9 20.31 3.66 -5.77
N ASP A 10 21.36 3.51 -6.56
CA ASP A 10 22.75 3.56 -6.11
C ASP A 10 23.08 4.92 -5.48
N HIS A 11 22.54 6.01 -6.03
CA HIS A 11 22.68 7.32 -5.42
C HIS A 11 21.94 7.42 -4.08
N ILE A 12 20.71 6.88 -3.97
CA ILE A 12 19.96 6.84 -2.71
C ILE A 12 20.75 6.02 -1.67
N ASP A 13 21.27 4.85 -2.03
CA ASP A 13 22.12 4.01 -1.18
C ASP A 13 23.39 4.75 -0.71
N SER A 14 23.98 5.60 -1.57
CA SER A 14 25.13 6.42 -1.20
C SER A 14 24.79 7.53 -0.17
N VAL A 15 23.53 7.95 -0.09
CA VAL A 15 23.08 9.07 0.75
C VAL A 15 22.45 8.59 2.05
N PHE A 16 21.69 7.50 2.04
CA PHE A 16 20.96 6.98 3.20
C PHE A 16 21.52 5.64 3.64
N GLY A 17 21.62 5.43 4.95
CA GLY A 17 22.13 4.18 5.50
C GLY A 17 22.60 4.31 6.95
N PRO A 18 23.13 3.22 7.52
CA PRO A 18 23.55 3.18 8.93
C PRO A 18 24.89 3.87 9.19
N ASP A 19 25.73 4.05 8.16
CA ASP A 19 27.06 4.66 8.30
C ASP A 19 26.96 6.10 8.83
N GLU A 20 27.92 6.51 9.67
CA GLU A 20 27.93 7.86 10.26
C GLU A 20 27.98 9.00 9.23
N SER A 21 28.53 8.73 8.04
CA SER A 21 28.62 9.70 6.94
C SER A 21 27.31 9.86 6.15
N LYS A 22 26.33 8.98 6.36
CA LYS A 22 25.05 8.96 5.64
C LYS A 22 23.95 9.63 6.45
N LEU A 23 22.86 9.98 5.77
CA LEU A 23 21.65 10.47 6.42
C LEU A 23 20.90 9.32 7.07
N HIS A 24 20.62 9.46 8.36
CA HIS A 24 19.89 8.47 9.17
C HIS A 24 18.37 8.60 9.03
N GLY A 25 17.90 8.73 7.78
CA GLY A 25 16.54 9.16 7.44
C GLY A 25 15.76 8.19 6.57
N TYR A 26 14.47 8.48 6.43
CA TYR A 26 13.49 7.72 5.66
C TYR A 26 12.36 8.64 5.19
N PRO A 27 11.69 8.33 4.06
CA PRO A 27 10.68 9.22 3.50
C PRO A 27 9.40 9.30 4.35
N GLY A 28 8.74 10.46 4.34
CA GLY A 28 7.42 10.66 4.96
C GLY A 28 6.26 9.92 4.30
N HIS A 29 6.45 9.42 3.07
CA HIS A 29 5.51 8.54 2.40
C HIS A 29 6.23 7.25 2.01
N PRO A 30 5.89 6.10 2.62
CA PRO A 30 6.36 4.79 2.20
C PRO A 30 5.98 4.50 0.74
N GLU A 31 6.92 3.97 -0.03
CA GLU A 31 6.80 3.55 -1.44
C GLU A 31 8.14 2.98 -1.89
N ILE A 32 9.24 3.58 -1.44
CA ILE A 32 10.58 3.14 -1.81
C ILE A 32 10.84 1.71 -1.36
N GLU A 33 10.30 1.30 -0.21
CA GLU A 33 10.48 -0.02 0.37
C GLU A 33 9.94 -1.12 -0.56
N LEU A 34 8.70 -0.99 -1.06
CA LEU A 34 8.14 -1.97 -2.00
C LEU A 34 8.80 -1.90 -3.39
N ALA A 35 9.23 -0.71 -3.83
CA ALA A 35 9.90 -0.51 -5.11
C ALA A 35 11.30 -1.15 -5.13
N LEU A 36 12.10 -0.98 -4.07
CA LEU A 36 13.41 -1.58 -3.92
C LEU A 36 13.34 -3.10 -3.93
N MET A 37 12.35 -3.69 -3.26
CA MET A 37 12.17 -5.14 -3.28
C MET A 37 11.83 -5.67 -4.67
N ARG A 38 11.02 -4.94 -5.46
CA ARG A 38 10.77 -5.29 -6.87
C ARG A 38 12.01 -5.12 -7.75
N LEU A 39 12.85 -4.13 -7.46
CA LEU A 39 14.12 -3.95 -8.16
C LEU A 39 15.07 -5.10 -7.83
N TYR A 40 15.18 -5.49 -6.56
CA TYR A 40 15.96 -6.63 -6.09
C TYR A 40 15.55 -7.94 -6.78
N GLU A 41 14.24 -8.23 -6.92
CA GLU A 41 13.78 -9.44 -7.64
C GLU A 41 14.27 -9.51 -9.09
N VAL A 42 14.57 -8.37 -9.74
CA VAL A 42 14.99 -8.32 -11.15
C VAL A 42 16.51 -8.22 -11.30
N THR A 43 17.19 -7.58 -10.34
CA THR A 43 18.63 -7.33 -10.42
C THR A 43 19.46 -8.27 -9.56
N GLU A 44 18.85 -8.92 -8.56
CA GLU A 44 19.49 -9.71 -7.51
C GLU A 44 20.59 -8.96 -6.74
N GLU A 45 20.61 -7.61 -6.81
CA GLU A 45 21.60 -6.75 -6.18
C GLU A 45 21.34 -6.66 -4.65
N PRO A 46 22.19 -7.29 -3.80
CA PRO A 46 21.93 -7.39 -2.37
C PRO A 46 21.85 -6.03 -1.66
N ARG A 47 22.51 -4.99 -2.19
CA ARG A 47 22.43 -3.62 -1.63
C ARG A 47 21.00 -3.10 -1.61
N TYR A 48 20.14 -3.46 -2.57
CA TYR A 48 18.75 -2.99 -2.62
C TYR A 48 17.88 -3.65 -1.55
N LEU A 49 18.13 -4.92 -1.24
CA LEU A 49 17.51 -5.61 -0.11
C LEU A 49 17.97 -5.01 1.23
N ALA A 50 19.28 -4.76 1.37
CA ALA A 50 19.85 -4.15 2.57
C ALA A 50 19.31 -2.71 2.80
N LEU A 51 19.21 -1.91 1.75
CA LEU A 51 18.63 -0.56 1.80
C LEU A 51 17.15 -0.59 2.18
N THR A 52 16.38 -1.56 1.69
CA THR A 52 14.98 -1.75 2.12
C THR A 52 14.92 -2.04 3.62
N ASN A 53 15.73 -2.99 4.09
CA ASN A 53 15.80 -3.34 5.51
C ASN A 53 16.13 -2.13 6.37
N TYR A 54 17.10 -1.33 5.94
CA TYR A 54 17.47 -0.09 6.61
C TYR A 54 16.28 0.87 6.73
N PHE A 55 15.54 1.15 5.66
CA PHE A 55 14.40 2.08 5.73
C PHE A 55 13.28 1.59 6.65
N VAL A 56 13.05 0.28 6.69
CA VAL A 56 12.06 -0.34 7.58
C VAL A 56 12.49 -0.20 9.05
N GLU A 57 13.72 -0.57 9.38
CA GLU A 57 14.23 -0.54 10.76
C GLU A 57 14.44 0.88 11.29
N GLN A 58 14.87 1.80 10.43
CA GLN A 58 15.10 3.20 10.82
C GLN A 58 13.79 3.93 11.11
N ARG A 59 12.66 3.51 10.52
CA ARG A 59 11.36 4.18 10.66
C ARG A 59 10.86 4.08 12.10
N GLY A 60 10.70 5.24 12.75
CA GLY A 60 10.28 5.35 14.15
C GLY A 60 11.39 5.15 15.19
N ALA A 61 12.64 4.99 14.77
CA ALA A 61 13.79 4.95 15.66
C ALA A 61 14.03 6.31 16.37
N GLN A 62 14.68 6.26 17.54
CA GLN A 62 15.07 7.43 18.32
C GLN A 62 16.59 7.64 18.28
N PRO A 63 17.09 8.88 18.26
CA PRO A 63 16.34 10.14 18.16
C PRO A 63 15.63 10.30 16.80
N HIS A 64 14.40 10.83 16.82
CA HIS A 64 13.54 10.81 15.64
C HIS A 64 14.04 11.72 14.49
N TYR A 65 14.21 11.14 13.30
CA TYR A 65 14.76 11.83 12.12
C TYR A 65 13.97 13.10 11.74
N TYR A 66 12.64 13.06 11.73
CA TYR A 66 11.84 14.26 11.38
C TYR A 66 12.08 15.44 12.33
N ASP A 67 12.38 15.19 13.60
CA ASP A 67 12.65 16.27 14.56
C ASP A 67 14.00 16.91 14.24
N GLN A 68 15.02 16.08 14.01
CA GLN A 68 16.36 16.55 13.63
C GLN A 68 16.33 17.33 12.32
N GLU A 69 15.60 16.83 11.33
CA GLU A 69 15.48 17.46 10.01
C GLU A 69 14.68 18.77 10.08
N TYR A 70 13.64 18.82 10.92
CA TYR A 70 12.86 20.03 11.19
C TYR A 70 13.72 21.12 11.83
N GLU A 71 14.50 20.78 12.86
CA GLU A 71 15.44 21.72 13.49
C GLU A 71 16.52 22.18 12.51
N LYS A 72 17.11 21.26 11.74
CA LYS A 72 18.15 21.58 10.74
C LYS A 72 17.67 22.56 9.67
N ARG A 73 16.37 22.55 9.33
CA ARG A 73 15.76 23.48 8.38
C ARG A 73 15.24 24.77 9.01
N GLY A 74 15.61 25.07 10.25
CA GLY A 74 15.16 26.27 10.96
C GLY A 74 13.65 26.25 11.23
N GLN A 75 13.10 25.07 11.53
CA GLN A 75 11.69 24.88 11.88
C GLN A 75 10.71 25.30 10.78
N THR A 76 11.14 25.17 9.51
CA THR A 76 10.30 25.42 8.35
C THR A 76 9.54 24.16 7.92
N SER A 77 8.35 24.35 7.37
CA SER A 77 7.50 23.27 6.84
C SER A 77 6.92 23.69 5.49
N HIS A 78 6.77 22.74 4.59
CA HIS A 78 6.23 22.97 3.24
C HIS A 78 4.72 22.67 3.15
N TRP A 79 4.20 21.87 4.08
CA TRP A 79 2.82 21.39 4.07
C TRP A 79 2.11 21.85 5.34
N HIS A 80 1.15 22.76 5.18
CA HIS A 80 0.43 23.39 6.30
C HIS A 80 -1.03 22.97 6.41
N THR A 81 -1.43 21.90 5.73
CA THR A 81 -2.83 21.42 5.66
C THR A 81 -3.48 21.29 7.03
N TYR A 82 -2.73 20.80 8.03
CA TYR A 82 -3.19 20.66 9.43
C TYR A 82 -2.37 21.53 10.39
N GLY A 83 -1.86 22.66 9.90
CA GLY A 83 -1.03 23.61 10.66
C GLY A 83 0.49 23.37 10.53
N PRO A 84 1.31 24.20 11.21
CA PRO A 84 2.76 24.14 11.08
C PRO A 84 3.36 22.85 11.64
N ALA A 85 4.17 22.19 10.81
CA ALA A 85 4.93 20.98 11.14
C ALA A 85 4.05 19.79 11.58
N TRP A 86 2.81 19.71 11.09
CA TRP A 86 1.86 18.69 11.52
C TRP A 86 2.37 17.26 11.27
N MET A 87 3.02 16.97 10.14
CA MET A 87 3.63 15.64 9.89
C MET A 87 4.80 15.31 10.83
N VAL A 88 5.49 16.33 11.37
CA VAL A 88 6.57 16.15 12.34
C VAL A 88 5.98 15.84 13.72
N LYS A 89 4.86 16.49 14.06
CA LYS A 89 4.16 16.34 15.34
C LYS A 89 3.32 15.07 15.40
N ASP A 90 2.55 14.80 14.35
CA ASP A 90 1.75 13.59 14.17
C ASP A 90 2.54 12.55 13.39
N LYS A 91 3.43 11.86 14.09
CA LYS A 91 4.28 10.80 13.52
C LYS A 91 3.47 9.55 13.17
N ALA A 92 2.25 9.40 13.70
CA ALA A 92 1.37 8.29 13.37
C ALA A 92 0.90 8.35 11.91
N TYR A 93 0.68 9.56 11.39
CA TYR A 93 0.33 9.80 9.99
C TYR A 93 1.24 9.07 8.98
N SER A 94 2.55 9.01 9.25
CA SER A 94 3.56 8.37 8.40
C SER A 94 4.08 7.04 8.95
N GLN A 95 3.35 6.42 9.89
CA GLN A 95 3.74 5.17 10.57
C GLN A 95 5.15 5.25 11.18
N ALA A 96 5.54 6.43 11.69
CA ALA A 96 6.87 6.71 12.26
C ALA A 96 6.81 7.01 13.77
N HIS A 97 5.65 6.83 14.41
CA HIS A 97 5.49 7.08 15.85
C HIS A 97 6.25 6.06 16.72
N LEU A 98 6.46 4.85 16.21
CA LEU A 98 7.19 3.76 16.86
C LEU A 98 7.93 2.94 15.79
N PRO A 99 9.00 2.21 16.15
CA PRO A 99 9.58 1.18 15.30
C PRO A 99 8.51 0.22 14.80
N ILE A 100 8.62 -0.22 13.53
CA ILE A 100 7.58 -1.02 12.88
C ILE A 100 7.25 -2.26 13.69
N ALA A 101 8.24 -3.00 14.17
CA ALA A 101 8.06 -4.19 15.00
C ALA A 101 7.25 -3.97 16.31
N GLN A 102 7.03 -2.72 16.72
CA GLN A 102 6.30 -2.36 17.94
C GLN A 102 4.86 -1.89 17.68
N GLN A 103 4.46 -1.59 16.43
CA GLN A 103 3.13 -1.07 16.11
C GLN A 103 2.05 -2.16 16.22
N GLN A 104 0.92 -1.92 16.89
CA GLN A 104 -0.10 -2.99 17.08
C GLN A 104 -1.39 -2.75 16.30
N THR A 105 -1.57 -1.57 15.73
CA THR A 105 -2.82 -1.13 15.11
C THR A 105 -2.54 -0.40 13.79
N ALA A 106 -3.43 -0.57 12.82
CA ALA A 106 -3.41 0.20 11.59
C ALA A 106 -3.86 1.63 11.89
N ILE A 107 -2.93 2.59 11.85
CA ILE A 107 -3.19 4.00 12.14
C ILE A 107 -2.51 4.92 11.12
N GLY A 108 -2.94 6.18 11.10
CA GLY A 108 -2.41 7.19 10.18
C GLY A 108 -2.93 6.99 8.76
N HIS A 109 -2.22 7.58 7.79
CA HIS A 109 -2.68 7.63 6.40
C HIS A 109 -2.79 6.24 5.79
N ALA A 110 -3.93 5.93 5.17
CA ALA A 110 -4.25 4.57 4.71
C ALA A 110 -3.29 4.06 3.62
N VAL A 111 -3.02 4.85 2.57
CA VAL A 111 -2.08 4.46 1.49
C VAL A 111 -0.66 4.23 2.00
N ARG A 112 -0.14 5.14 2.83
CA ARG A 112 1.20 5.03 3.43
C ARG A 112 1.36 3.73 4.20
N PHE A 113 0.36 3.40 5.01
CA PHE A 113 0.33 2.15 5.77
C PHE A 113 0.40 0.93 4.83
N VAL A 114 -0.51 0.80 3.87
CA VAL A 114 -0.53 -0.40 3.01
C VAL A 114 0.69 -0.52 2.11
N TYR A 115 1.28 0.59 1.65
CA TYR A 115 2.53 0.58 0.88
C TYR A 115 3.71 0.13 1.73
N LEU A 116 3.80 0.64 2.97
CA LEU A 116 4.82 0.19 3.91
C LEU A 116 4.69 -1.29 4.20
N MET A 117 3.49 -1.76 4.54
CA MET A 117 3.24 -3.16 4.87
C MET A 117 3.47 -4.08 3.67
N THR A 118 3.18 -3.61 2.44
CA THR A 118 3.57 -4.31 1.20
C THR A 118 5.08 -4.50 1.12
N GLY A 119 5.86 -3.45 1.38
CA GLY A 119 7.33 -3.51 1.40
C GLY A 119 7.87 -4.44 2.48
N VAL A 120 7.31 -4.36 3.70
CA VAL A 120 7.73 -5.21 4.84
C VAL A 120 7.40 -6.68 4.59
N ALA A 121 6.19 -7.00 4.13
CA ALA A 121 5.83 -8.37 3.79
C ALA A 121 6.73 -8.95 2.67
N HIS A 122 7.08 -8.11 1.69
CA HIS A 122 7.98 -8.52 0.62
C HIS A 122 9.41 -8.77 1.13
N LEU A 123 9.94 -7.88 1.98
CA LEU A 123 11.23 -8.03 2.63
C LEU A 123 11.29 -9.29 3.49
N ALA A 124 10.26 -9.54 4.30
CA ALA A 124 10.20 -10.70 5.19
C ALA A 124 10.28 -12.01 4.39
N ARG A 125 9.52 -12.11 3.29
CA ARG A 125 9.55 -13.28 2.38
C ARG A 125 10.93 -13.58 1.81
N LEU A 126 11.68 -12.56 1.37
CA LEU A 126 12.97 -12.74 0.68
C LEU A 126 14.19 -12.74 1.60
N SER A 127 14.02 -12.36 2.86
CA SER A 127 15.15 -12.25 3.79
C SER A 127 15.71 -13.59 4.29
N HIS A 128 14.93 -14.67 4.22
CA HIS A 128 15.26 -16.00 4.75
C HIS A 128 15.78 -16.00 6.22
N ASP A 129 15.44 -14.97 6.99
CA ASP A 129 15.90 -14.75 8.36
C ASP A 129 14.79 -15.06 9.37
N GLU A 130 15.10 -15.91 10.35
CA GLU A 130 14.17 -16.34 11.40
C GLU A 130 13.70 -15.17 12.29
N SER A 131 14.55 -14.16 12.52
CA SER A 131 14.13 -12.94 13.23
C SER A 131 13.06 -12.18 12.47
N LYS A 132 13.07 -12.25 11.14
CA LYS A 132 12.05 -11.65 10.26
C LYS A 132 10.78 -12.50 10.12
N ARG A 133 10.78 -13.75 10.61
CA ARG A 133 9.53 -14.49 10.87
C ARG A 133 8.68 -13.78 11.93
N GLN A 134 9.30 -13.10 12.90
CA GLN A 134 8.55 -12.25 13.83
C GLN A 134 7.94 -11.04 13.14
N ASP A 135 8.58 -10.50 12.10
CA ASP A 135 7.97 -9.48 11.25
C ASP A 135 6.76 -10.04 10.52
N CYS A 136 6.79 -11.28 10.01
CA CYS A 136 5.61 -11.92 9.42
C CYS A 136 4.44 -12.03 10.42
N LEU A 137 4.70 -12.50 11.64
CA LEU A 137 3.68 -12.57 12.70
C LEU A 137 3.17 -11.19 13.11
N HIS A 138 4.05 -10.18 13.04
CA HIS A 138 3.70 -8.80 13.27
C HIS A 138 2.82 -8.22 12.15
N GLN A 139 3.18 -8.47 10.89
CA GLN A 139 2.39 -8.14 9.72
C GLN A 139 1.01 -8.80 9.78
N LEU A 140 0.93 -10.05 10.22
CA LEU A 140 -0.34 -10.74 10.44
C LEU A 140 -1.22 -10.04 11.49
N ARG A 141 -0.64 -9.52 12.58
CA ARG A 141 -1.38 -8.73 13.58
C ARG A 141 -1.95 -7.45 12.99
N LEU A 142 -1.13 -6.70 12.25
CA LEU A 142 -1.53 -5.45 11.59
C LEU A 142 -2.57 -5.70 10.48
N TRP A 143 -2.37 -6.76 9.69
CA TRP A 143 -3.34 -7.24 8.72
C TRP A 143 -4.67 -7.55 9.40
N ASN A 144 -4.67 -8.33 10.48
CA ASN A 144 -5.89 -8.71 11.20
C ASN A 144 -6.60 -7.50 11.81
N ASN A 145 -5.85 -6.53 12.38
CA ASN A 145 -6.45 -5.29 12.87
C ASN A 145 -7.17 -4.54 11.73
N MET A 146 -6.49 -4.35 10.59
CA MET A 146 -7.06 -3.69 9.43
C MET A 146 -8.26 -4.46 8.86
N ALA A 147 -8.08 -5.73 8.49
CA ALA A 147 -9.06 -6.54 7.77
C ALA A 147 -10.29 -6.89 8.60
N GLN A 148 -10.16 -7.07 9.91
CA GLN A 148 -11.27 -7.47 10.79
C GLN A 148 -11.97 -6.29 11.48
N ARG A 149 -11.30 -5.14 11.63
CA ARG A 149 -11.84 -4.03 12.44
C ARG A 149 -11.94 -2.70 11.71
N GLN A 150 -11.17 -2.50 10.63
CA GLN A 150 -11.08 -1.21 9.93
C GLN A 150 -11.24 -1.33 8.40
N LEU A 151 -11.89 -2.41 7.93
CA LEU A 151 -12.18 -2.68 6.53
C LEU A 151 -13.67 -2.53 6.25
N TYR A 152 -14.03 -1.67 5.31
CA TYR A 152 -15.41 -1.53 4.85
C TYR A 152 -15.85 -2.76 4.06
N ILE A 153 -17.16 -2.99 3.98
CA ILE A 153 -17.74 -4.12 3.21
C ILE A 153 -17.35 -4.08 1.71
N THR A 154 -17.01 -2.89 1.19
CA THR A 154 -16.53 -2.67 -0.18
C THR A 154 -15.03 -2.89 -0.38
N GLY A 155 -14.29 -3.31 0.66
CA GLY A 155 -12.83 -3.37 0.62
C GLY A 155 -12.15 -2.00 0.65
N GLY A 156 -12.89 -0.95 1.03
CA GLY A 156 -12.36 0.38 1.33
C GLY A 156 -11.65 0.41 2.68
N ILE A 157 -10.61 1.24 2.81
CA ILE A 157 -9.90 1.52 4.07
C ILE A 157 -9.66 3.03 4.22
N GLY A 158 -9.54 3.49 5.46
CA GLY A 158 -9.45 4.91 5.79
C GLY A 158 -10.84 5.50 6.02
N SER A 159 -11.24 5.64 7.28
CA SER A 159 -12.57 6.12 7.65
C SER A 159 -12.63 7.64 7.83
N GLN A 160 -11.49 8.32 7.90
CA GLN A 160 -11.44 9.77 8.13
C GLN A 160 -10.88 10.53 6.93
N SER A 161 -11.56 11.62 6.58
CA SER A 161 -11.05 12.58 5.60
C SER A 161 -9.84 13.36 6.11
N SER A 162 -9.81 13.65 7.41
CA SER A 162 -8.64 14.21 8.07
C SER A 162 -7.49 13.21 8.02
N GLY A 163 -6.41 13.60 7.34
CA GLY A 163 -5.24 12.77 7.14
C GLY A 163 -5.45 11.56 6.22
N GLU A 164 -6.62 11.42 5.59
CA GLU A 164 -6.91 10.30 4.67
C GLU A 164 -6.62 8.94 5.37
N ALA A 165 -7.07 8.86 6.62
CA ALA A 165 -6.46 8.02 7.63
C ALA A 165 -7.41 6.96 8.18
N PHE A 166 -6.80 5.92 8.75
CA PHE A 166 -7.43 5.09 9.76
C PHE A 166 -7.78 5.90 11.00
N SER A 167 -8.70 5.38 11.81
CA SER A 167 -9.16 6.02 13.04
C SER A 167 -9.00 5.07 14.23
N SER A 168 -10.06 4.35 14.58
CA SER A 168 -10.13 3.39 15.67
C SER A 168 -10.89 2.13 15.24
N ASP A 169 -10.69 1.05 15.98
CA ASP A 169 -11.37 -0.21 15.72
C ASP A 169 -12.90 -0.02 15.64
N TYR A 170 -13.50 -0.52 14.57
CA TYR A 170 -14.93 -0.48 14.26
C TYR A 170 -15.53 0.91 13.99
N ASP A 171 -14.73 1.98 13.89
CA ASP A 171 -15.18 3.29 13.44
C ASP A 171 -15.28 3.34 11.90
N LEU A 172 -16.43 2.87 11.39
CA LEU A 172 -16.72 2.69 9.97
C LEU A 172 -17.98 3.44 9.51
N PRO A 173 -18.04 4.79 9.60
CA PRO A 173 -19.20 5.58 9.18
C PRO A 173 -19.36 5.59 7.65
N ASN A 174 -20.56 5.28 7.15
CA ASN A 174 -20.78 5.14 5.70
C ASN A 174 -20.79 6.45 4.91
N ASP A 175 -21.19 7.55 5.54
CA ASP A 175 -21.43 8.85 4.92
C ASP A 175 -20.21 9.78 4.97
N THR A 176 -19.37 9.64 6.00
CA THR A 176 -18.17 10.45 6.22
C THR A 176 -16.87 9.73 5.89
N VAL A 177 -16.94 8.44 5.51
CA VAL A 177 -15.80 7.62 5.05
C VAL A 177 -14.94 8.34 4.00
N TYR A 178 -13.64 8.04 4.02
CA TYR A 178 -12.73 8.43 2.95
C TYR A 178 -12.59 7.33 1.88
N ALA A 179 -12.25 6.10 2.28
CA ALA A 179 -12.13 4.93 1.39
C ALA A 179 -11.43 5.27 0.06
N GLU A 180 -10.20 5.75 0.15
CA GLU A 180 -9.47 6.22 -1.03
C GLU A 180 -9.25 5.09 -2.04
N SER A 181 -9.47 5.36 -3.33
CA SER A 181 -9.21 4.39 -4.41
C SER A 181 -7.77 3.84 -4.37
N CYS A 182 -6.76 4.69 -4.09
CA CYS A 182 -5.38 4.23 -3.96
C CYS A 182 -5.15 3.34 -2.74
N ALA A 183 -5.91 3.55 -1.66
CA ALA A 183 -5.73 2.75 -0.45
C ALA A 183 -6.26 1.32 -0.67
N SER A 184 -7.38 1.15 -1.37
CA SER A 184 -7.84 -0.17 -1.80
C SER A 184 -6.90 -0.84 -2.81
N ILE A 185 -6.23 -0.07 -3.68
CA ILE A 185 -5.18 -0.62 -4.55
C ILE A 185 -3.97 -1.09 -3.74
N GLY A 186 -3.49 -0.27 -2.80
CA GLY A 186 -2.38 -0.65 -1.93
C GLY A 186 -2.74 -1.85 -1.04
N LEU A 187 -4.01 -1.97 -0.62
CA LEU A 187 -4.52 -3.16 0.06
C LEU A 187 -4.41 -4.42 -0.83
N MET A 188 -4.75 -4.34 -2.12
CA MET A 188 -4.53 -5.45 -3.05
C MET A 188 -3.05 -5.82 -3.17
N MET A 189 -2.15 -4.83 -3.21
CA MET A 189 -0.70 -5.05 -3.26
C MET A 189 -0.21 -5.77 -2.00
N PHE A 190 -0.68 -5.33 -0.83
CA PHE A 190 -0.36 -5.93 0.45
C PHE A 190 -0.88 -7.37 0.52
N ALA A 191 -2.16 -7.59 0.18
CA ALA A 191 -2.80 -8.90 0.14
C ALA A 191 -2.04 -9.88 -0.76
N ARG A 192 -1.59 -9.43 -1.93
CA ARG A 192 -0.77 -10.25 -2.82
C ARG A 192 0.55 -10.68 -2.18
N ARG A 193 1.25 -9.77 -1.49
CA ARG A 193 2.50 -10.13 -0.80
C ARG A 193 2.25 -11.09 0.36
N MET A 194 1.12 -10.95 1.06
CA MET A 194 0.68 -11.91 2.07
C MET A 194 0.40 -13.29 1.47
N LEU A 195 -0.29 -13.39 0.33
CA LEU A 195 -0.51 -14.65 -0.41
C LEU A 195 0.79 -15.33 -0.84
N GLU A 196 1.78 -14.54 -1.26
CA GLU A 196 3.12 -15.01 -1.63
C GLU A 196 3.96 -15.42 -0.41
N MET A 197 3.58 -15.00 0.79
CA MET A 197 4.20 -15.42 2.04
C MET A 197 3.51 -16.67 2.61
N GLU A 198 2.18 -16.66 2.69
CA GLU A 198 1.33 -17.71 3.23
C GLU A 198 0.10 -17.90 2.34
N GLY A 199 -0.16 -19.12 1.90
CA GLY A 199 -1.26 -19.47 0.98
C GLY A 199 -2.66 -19.49 1.63
N ASP A 200 -2.98 -18.51 2.46
CA ASP A 200 -4.29 -18.40 3.13
C ASP A 200 -5.30 -17.65 2.26
N SER A 201 -6.48 -18.23 2.07
CA SER A 201 -7.55 -17.66 1.25
C SER A 201 -8.06 -16.31 1.75
N GLN A 202 -7.94 -16.01 3.05
CA GLN A 202 -8.43 -14.74 3.61
C GLN A 202 -7.80 -13.51 2.92
N TYR A 203 -6.54 -13.63 2.47
CA TYR A 203 -5.85 -12.57 1.76
C TYR A 203 -6.45 -12.38 0.34
N ALA A 204 -6.77 -13.49 -0.33
CA ALA A 204 -7.44 -13.46 -1.64
C ALA A 204 -8.87 -12.91 -1.53
N ASP A 205 -9.61 -13.26 -0.48
CA ASP A 205 -10.97 -12.75 -0.24
C ASP A 205 -10.99 -11.21 -0.09
N VAL A 206 -10.03 -10.66 0.67
CA VAL A 206 -9.90 -9.20 0.85
C VAL A 206 -9.47 -8.53 -0.45
N MET A 207 -8.54 -9.14 -1.19
CA MET A 207 -8.08 -8.67 -2.49
C MET A 207 -9.21 -8.63 -3.52
N GLU A 208 -10.00 -9.70 -3.61
CA GLU A 208 -11.17 -9.82 -4.50
C GLU A 208 -12.23 -8.78 -4.11
N ARG A 209 -12.53 -8.65 -2.81
CA ARG A 209 -13.47 -7.65 -2.29
C ARG A 209 -13.06 -6.23 -2.69
N ALA A 210 -11.79 -5.87 -2.52
CA ALA A 210 -11.29 -4.54 -2.90
C ALA A 210 -11.38 -4.31 -4.42
N LEU A 211 -10.98 -5.31 -5.22
CA LEU A 211 -11.01 -5.25 -6.67
C LEU A 211 -12.42 -5.01 -7.21
N TYR A 212 -13.35 -5.91 -6.92
CA TYR A 212 -14.69 -5.92 -7.53
C TYR A 212 -15.63 -4.84 -6.98
N ASN A 213 -15.24 -4.14 -5.91
CA ASN A 213 -16.04 -3.08 -5.31
C ASN A 213 -15.36 -1.72 -5.41
N THR A 214 -14.42 -1.40 -4.50
CA THR A 214 -13.86 -0.04 -4.41
C THR A 214 -12.95 0.32 -5.59
N VAL A 215 -12.10 -0.60 -6.04
CA VAL A 215 -11.14 -0.30 -7.12
C VAL A 215 -11.84 -0.11 -8.46
N LEU A 216 -12.70 -1.05 -8.88
CA LEU A 216 -13.50 -0.89 -10.10
C LEU A 216 -14.55 0.22 -9.95
N GLY A 217 -15.14 0.38 -8.77
CA GLY A 217 -16.07 1.48 -8.45
C GLY A 217 -15.42 2.87 -8.53
N GLY A 218 -14.11 2.95 -8.32
CA GLY A 218 -13.32 4.18 -8.42
C GLY A 218 -13.26 4.78 -9.83
N MET A 219 -13.66 4.06 -10.88
CA MET A 219 -13.62 4.53 -12.27
C MET A 219 -15.00 4.40 -12.95
N ALA A 220 -15.36 5.39 -13.77
CA ALA A 220 -16.55 5.31 -14.61
C ALA A 220 -16.36 4.27 -15.73
N LEU A 221 -17.46 3.71 -16.22
CA LEU A 221 -17.42 2.74 -17.33
C LEU A 221 -16.82 3.32 -18.62
N ASP A 222 -16.78 4.65 -18.77
CA ASP A 222 -16.14 5.33 -19.90
C ASP A 222 -14.61 5.46 -19.77
N GLY A 223 -14.04 5.11 -18.61
CA GLY A 223 -12.63 5.23 -18.30
C GLY A 223 -12.10 6.67 -18.19
N LYS A 224 -12.98 7.68 -18.12
CA LYS A 224 -12.61 9.11 -18.20
C LYS A 224 -12.93 9.90 -16.93
N HIS A 225 -13.65 9.31 -16.00
CA HIS A 225 -14.03 9.94 -14.74
C HIS A 225 -13.74 9.00 -13.57
N PHE A 226 -13.28 9.56 -12.46
CA PHE A 226 -12.75 8.82 -11.33
C PHE A 226 -13.30 9.36 -10.01
N PHE A 227 -13.36 8.49 -9.00
CA PHE A 227 -13.49 8.86 -7.60
C PHE A 227 -12.13 8.81 -6.91
N TYR A 228 -11.89 9.81 -6.07
CA TYR A 228 -10.83 9.77 -5.07
C TYR A 228 -11.35 9.07 -3.83
N VAL A 229 -12.46 9.59 -3.30
CA VAL A 229 -13.23 9.12 -2.14
C VAL A 229 -14.38 8.22 -2.60
N ASN A 230 -14.58 7.07 -1.95
CA ASN A 230 -15.62 6.10 -2.30
C ASN A 230 -16.64 5.90 -1.15
N PRO A 231 -17.64 6.79 -1.03
CA PRO A 231 -18.63 6.74 0.05
C PRO A 231 -19.59 5.55 -0.09
N LEU A 232 -20.10 5.07 1.05
CA LEU A 232 -21.12 4.01 1.09
C LEU A 232 -22.54 4.59 1.24
N GLU A 233 -22.66 5.83 1.70
CA GLU A 233 -23.90 6.59 1.76
C GLU A 233 -23.68 7.99 1.20
N VAL A 234 -24.58 8.45 0.32
CA VAL A 234 -24.51 9.80 -0.26
C VAL A 234 -25.89 10.42 -0.28
N HIS A 235 -26.04 11.58 0.35
CA HIS A 235 -27.22 12.44 0.23
C HIS A 235 -26.85 13.76 -0.48
N PRO A 236 -26.97 13.86 -1.81
CA PRO A 236 -26.46 15.00 -2.59
C PRO A 236 -26.99 16.37 -2.15
N LYS A 237 -28.21 16.42 -1.61
CA LYS A 237 -28.79 17.67 -1.11
C LYS A 237 -28.05 18.23 0.11
N SER A 238 -27.45 17.36 0.94
CA SER A 238 -26.73 17.76 2.15
C SER A 238 -25.30 18.24 1.86
N LEU A 239 -24.65 17.69 0.82
CA LEU A 239 -23.23 17.93 0.53
C LEU A 239 -22.88 19.41 0.36
N LYS A 240 -23.80 20.22 -0.19
CA LYS A 240 -23.56 21.65 -0.41
C LYS A 240 -23.55 22.47 0.88
N PHE A 241 -24.22 22.00 1.93
CA PHE A 241 -24.51 22.80 3.12
C PHE A 241 -23.81 22.28 4.39
N ASN A 242 -23.14 21.13 4.32
CA ASN A 242 -22.47 20.52 5.45
C ASN A 242 -21.02 20.18 5.13
N HIS A 243 -20.10 20.94 5.74
CA HIS A 243 -18.66 20.88 5.49
C HIS A 243 -17.98 19.59 5.95
N ILE A 244 -18.65 18.76 6.77
CA ILE A 244 -18.11 17.44 7.13
C ILE A 244 -18.01 16.52 5.89
N TYR A 245 -18.72 16.84 4.80
CA TYR A 245 -18.74 16.07 3.56
C TYR A 245 -17.98 16.75 2.42
N ASP A 246 -17.16 17.77 2.66
CA ASP A 246 -16.48 18.51 1.60
C ASP A 246 -15.58 17.61 0.72
N HIS A 247 -15.08 16.51 1.28
CA HIS A 247 -14.30 15.49 0.56
C HIS A 247 -15.17 14.57 -0.32
N VAL A 248 -16.45 14.41 -0.01
CA VAL A 248 -17.37 13.51 -0.73
C VAL A 248 -17.93 14.20 -1.95
N LYS A 249 -17.73 13.61 -3.14
CA LYS A 249 -18.34 14.07 -4.39
C LYS A 249 -19.43 13.10 -4.83
N PRO A 250 -20.63 13.58 -5.22
CA PRO A 250 -21.73 12.69 -5.61
C PRO A 250 -21.56 12.11 -7.02
N ILE A 251 -20.63 12.65 -7.80
CA ILE A 251 -20.30 12.22 -9.16
C ILE A 251 -18.79 12.15 -9.35
N ARG A 252 -18.35 11.22 -10.18
CA ARG A 252 -16.94 11.07 -10.55
C ARG A 252 -16.42 12.32 -11.25
N GLN A 253 -15.17 12.67 -10.99
CA GLN A 253 -14.49 13.84 -11.55
C GLN A 253 -13.51 13.41 -12.63
N ARG A 254 -13.21 14.29 -13.59
CA ARG A 254 -12.21 13.98 -14.63
C ARG A 254 -10.81 13.83 -14.07
N TRP A 255 -10.44 14.72 -13.15
CA TRP A 255 -9.07 14.83 -12.64
C TRP A 255 -9.06 15.51 -11.28
N PHE A 256 -7.92 15.47 -10.61
CA PHE A 256 -7.71 16.02 -9.26
C PHE A 256 -6.40 16.82 -9.21
N GLY A 257 -6.28 17.76 -8.27
CA GLY A 257 -5.00 18.41 -7.98
C GLY A 257 -3.94 17.41 -7.50
N CYS A 258 -4.36 16.42 -6.71
CA CYS A 258 -3.58 15.22 -6.37
C CYS A 258 -4.05 14.05 -7.24
N ALA A 259 -3.43 13.85 -8.40
CA ALA A 259 -3.90 12.88 -9.41
C ALA A 259 -3.29 11.47 -9.25
N CYS A 260 -3.26 10.94 -8.04
CA CYS A 260 -2.79 9.57 -7.78
C CYS A 260 -3.77 8.52 -8.35
N CYS A 261 -5.08 8.71 -8.16
CA CYS A 261 -6.09 7.68 -8.44
C CYS A 261 -6.17 7.23 -9.93
N PRO A 262 -6.26 8.13 -10.94
CA PRO A 262 -6.42 7.69 -12.33
C PRO A 262 -5.30 6.78 -12.86
N PRO A 263 -4.00 7.15 -12.77
CA PRO A 263 -2.93 6.27 -13.21
C PRO A 263 -2.77 5.03 -12.32
N ASN A 264 -3.15 5.12 -11.04
CA ASN A 264 -3.06 3.99 -10.11
C ASN A 264 -4.09 2.89 -10.46
N ILE A 265 -5.33 3.27 -10.78
CA ILE A 265 -6.35 2.32 -11.28
C ILE A 265 -5.90 1.74 -12.62
N ALA A 266 -5.41 2.58 -13.54
CA ALA A 266 -4.95 2.12 -14.85
C ALA A 266 -3.85 1.06 -14.73
N ARG A 267 -2.81 1.28 -13.91
CA ARG A 267 -1.73 0.29 -13.74
C ARG A 267 -2.23 -1.04 -13.20
N VAL A 268 -3.19 -1.05 -12.27
CA VAL A 268 -3.75 -2.28 -11.70
C VAL A 268 -4.53 -3.05 -12.74
N LEU A 269 -5.42 -2.38 -13.49
CA LEU A 269 -6.20 -3.04 -14.53
C LEU A 269 -5.32 -3.62 -15.63
N THR A 270 -4.28 -2.91 -16.04
CA THR A 270 -3.31 -3.44 -17.02
C THR A 270 -2.45 -4.58 -16.49
N SER A 271 -2.33 -4.73 -15.16
CA SER A 271 -1.50 -5.75 -14.50
C SER A 271 -2.33 -6.83 -13.79
N ILE A 272 -3.64 -6.90 -14.04
CA ILE A 272 -4.57 -7.75 -13.28
C ILE A 272 -4.21 -9.24 -13.36
N GLY A 273 -3.62 -9.68 -14.47
CA GLY A 273 -3.15 -11.06 -14.64
C GLY A 273 -2.17 -11.51 -13.56
N HIS A 274 -1.40 -10.59 -12.97
CA HIS A 274 -0.47 -10.90 -11.89
C HIS A 274 -1.12 -11.10 -10.51
N TYR A 275 -2.43 -10.84 -10.38
CA TYR A 275 -3.19 -11.06 -9.15
C TYR A 275 -4.04 -12.34 -9.23
N LEU A 276 -4.26 -12.89 -10.43
CA LEU A 276 -5.10 -14.07 -10.64
C LEU A 276 -4.49 -15.35 -10.04
N TYR A 277 -3.16 -15.44 -10.03
CA TYR A 277 -2.43 -16.65 -9.68
C TYR A 277 -1.27 -16.37 -8.73
N THR A 278 -1.01 -17.31 -7.82
CA THR A 278 0.21 -17.36 -6.99
C THR A 278 0.92 -18.69 -7.23
N PRO A 279 2.01 -18.72 -8.03
CA PRO A 279 2.79 -19.94 -8.23
C PRO A 279 3.63 -20.26 -6.97
N ARG A 280 3.70 -21.56 -6.64
CA ARG A 280 4.58 -22.18 -5.64
C ARG A 280 5.42 -23.26 -6.30
N GLU A 281 6.41 -23.77 -5.59
CA GLU A 281 7.26 -24.86 -6.09
C GLU A 281 6.44 -26.13 -6.37
N ASP A 282 5.44 -26.42 -5.55
CA ASP A 282 4.63 -27.64 -5.56
C ASP A 282 3.15 -27.43 -5.95
N ALA A 283 2.71 -26.18 -6.06
CA ALA A 283 1.31 -25.84 -6.29
C ALA A 283 1.13 -24.57 -7.14
N LEU A 284 -0.06 -24.44 -7.74
CA LEU A 284 -0.51 -23.20 -8.36
C LEU A 284 -1.82 -22.77 -7.69
N TYR A 285 -1.79 -21.67 -6.96
CA TYR A 285 -3.00 -21.13 -6.36
C TYR A 285 -3.74 -20.23 -7.35
N ILE A 286 -5.05 -20.41 -7.42
CA ILE A 286 -5.98 -19.59 -8.20
C ILE A 286 -6.68 -18.67 -7.22
N ASN A 287 -6.35 -17.38 -7.28
CA ASN A 287 -6.82 -16.40 -6.30
C ASN A 287 -8.12 -15.70 -6.73
N ILE A 288 -8.26 -15.41 -8.03
CA ILE A 288 -9.41 -14.68 -8.60
C ILE A 288 -9.97 -15.46 -9.77
N TYR A 289 -11.28 -15.68 -9.76
CA TYR A 289 -11.99 -16.40 -10.81
C TYR A 289 -12.34 -15.47 -11.98
N ALA A 290 -11.43 -15.37 -12.96
CA ALA A 290 -11.63 -14.63 -14.19
C ALA A 290 -11.42 -15.53 -15.42
N GLY A 291 -12.24 -15.34 -16.46
CA GLY A 291 -12.06 -16.05 -17.74
C GLY A 291 -10.72 -15.67 -18.37
N ASN A 292 -9.79 -16.62 -18.43
CA ASN A 292 -8.45 -16.42 -18.99
C ASN A 292 -7.84 -17.74 -19.46
N SER A 293 -6.69 -17.64 -20.12
CA SER A 293 -5.82 -18.77 -20.44
C SER A 293 -4.42 -18.47 -19.93
N MET A 294 -3.73 -19.48 -19.41
CA MET A 294 -2.39 -19.31 -18.85
C MET A 294 -1.50 -20.52 -19.14
N GLU A 295 -0.20 -20.24 -19.23
CA GLU A 295 0.87 -21.24 -19.33
C GLU A 295 1.87 -20.99 -18.20
N VAL A 296 2.11 -21.98 -17.34
CA VAL A 296 3.09 -21.90 -16.24
C VAL A 296 4.09 -23.06 -16.35
N PRO A 297 5.40 -22.78 -16.24
CA PRO A 297 6.42 -23.81 -16.12
C PRO A 297 6.23 -24.63 -14.84
N VAL A 298 6.31 -25.96 -14.95
CA VAL A 298 6.32 -26.91 -13.83
C VAL A 298 7.48 -27.89 -14.04
N GLU A 299 7.94 -28.60 -13.00
CA GLU A 299 9.14 -29.47 -13.06
C GLU A 299 9.21 -30.36 -14.31
N ASN A 300 8.07 -30.90 -14.78
CA ASN A 300 8.00 -31.84 -15.90
C ASN A 300 7.32 -31.26 -17.16
N GLY A 301 7.33 -29.94 -17.36
CA GLY A 301 6.86 -29.31 -18.61
C GLY A 301 6.13 -27.99 -18.40
N THR A 302 4.98 -27.84 -19.06
CA THR A 302 4.18 -26.61 -19.01
C THR A 302 2.74 -26.96 -18.69
N LEU A 303 2.23 -26.45 -17.57
CA LEU A 303 0.81 -26.52 -17.24
C LEU A 303 0.06 -25.47 -18.06
N ARG A 304 -0.91 -25.92 -18.85
CA ARG A 304 -1.81 -25.05 -19.61
C ARG A 304 -3.21 -25.13 -19.03
N SER A 305 -3.82 -23.98 -18.75
CA SER A 305 -5.21 -23.88 -18.29
C SER A 305 -5.95 -22.86 -19.15
N GLY A 306 -7.23 -23.12 -19.43
CA GLY A 306 -8.06 -22.30 -20.30
C GLY A 306 -7.86 -22.61 -21.78
N GLY A 307 -8.65 -23.54 -22.30
CA GLY A 307 -8.81 -23.80 -23.73
C GLY A 307 -10.27 -24.10 -24.01
N SER A 308 -10.84 -23.45 -25.02
CA SER A 308 -12.09 -23.94 -25.62
C SER A 308 -11.84 -25.35 -26.14
N PRO A 309 -12.79 -26.31 -26.00
CA PRO A 309 -12.66 -27.57 -26.74
C PRO A 309 -12.50 -27.20 -28.21
N ALA A 310 -11.46 -27.72 -28.86
CA ALA A 310 -11.34 -27.62 -30.30
C ALA A 310 -12.60 -28.27 -30.90
N GLY A 311 -13.45 -27.45 -31.51
CA GLY A 311 -14.58 -27.88 -32.33
C GLY A 311 -14.11 -28.28 -33.71
#